data_AF-A0A377AS08-F1
#
_entry.id   AF-A0A377AS08-F1
#
_cell.length_a   1.000
_cell.length_b   1.000
_cell.length_c   1.000
_cell.angle_alpha   90.00
_cell.angle_beta   90.00
_cell.angle_gamma   90.00
#
_symmetry.space_group_name_H-M   'P 1'
#
loop_
_entity.id
_entity.type
_entity.pdbx_description
1 polymer ?
#
loop_
_entity_poly.entity_id
_entity_poly.type
_entity_poly.pdbx_seq_one_letter_code
_entity_poly.pdbx_strand_id
1 'polypeptide(L)'
;MIETNSAEVSVDDQLIGDRATQIKTLTNAASVVRAPTSWEDALLDLLDNLDKGNIQFDRLVIECTGMADPGPIIQTFFSHEVLCQRYLLDGVIALVDAGTCR
;
A
#
# COMPACT_ATOMS: atom_id res chain seq x y z
N MET A 1 -4.60 0.46 3.04
CA MET A 1 -4.43 1.52 2.03
C MET A 1 -2.99 2.00 2.10
N ILE A 2 -2.21 1.86 1.02
CA ILE A 2 -0.89 2.51 0.93
C ILE A 2 -1.11 3.87 0.26
N GLU A 3 -0.64 4.94 0.88
CA GLU A 3 -0.71 6.31 0.36
C GLU A 3 0.68 6.96 0.41
N THR A 4 1.01 7.76 -0.61
CA THR A 4 2.31 8.46 -0.70
C THR A 4 2.30 9.81 0.02
N ASN A 5 1.12 10.39 0.24
CA ASN A 5 0.91 11.65 0.96
C ASN A 5 -0.05 11.41 2.13
N SER A 6 0.22 11.99 3.30
CA SER A 6 -0.61 11.77 4.50
C SER A 6 -1.42 13.03 4.77
N ALA A 7 -2.74 12.95 4.62
CA ALA A 7 -3.64 13.90 5.28
C ALA A 7 -3.70 13.57 6.79
N GLU A 8 -4.00 14.56 7.64
CA GLU A 8 -4.18 14.33 9.07
C GLU A 8 -5.40 13.44 9.31
N VAL A 9 -5.15 12.17 9.64
CA VAL A 9 -6.17 11.21 10.05
C VAL A 9 -5.87 10.79 11.49
N SER A 10 -6.92 10.64 12.31
CA SER A 10 -6.81 10.10 13.66
C SER A 10 -6.26 8.68 13.63
N VAL A 11 -5.11 8.45 14.28
CA VAL A 11 -4.38 7.17 14.33
C VAL A 11 -4.56 6.56 15.71
N ASP A 12 -4.86 5.26 15.78
CA ASP A 12 -4.95 4.55 17.06
C ASP A 12 -3.63 3.89 17.46
N ASP A 13 -2.95 3.27 16.49
CA ASP A 13 -1.68 2.56 16.72
C ASP A 13 -0.71 2.76 15.54
N GLN A 14 0.58 2.86 15.86
CA GLN A 14 1.67 3.02 14.91
C GLN A 14 2.70 1.90 15.06
N LEU A 15 2.91 1.14 13.99
CA LEU A 15 3.91 0.08 13.86
C LEU A 15 5.01 0.51 12.88
N ILE A 16 6.25 0.13 13.17
CA ILE A 16 7.41 0.32 12.29
C ILE A 16 7.92 -1.07 11.92
N GLY A 17 7.86 -1.41 10.63
CA GLY A 17 8.40 -2.65 10.08
C GLY A 17 9.93 -2.64 10.04
N ASP A 18 10.51 -3.84 9.96
CA ASP A 18 11.96 -4.04 9.95
C ASP A 18 12.65 -3.36 8.74
N ARG A 19 11.92 -3.09 7.64
CA ARG A 19 12.44 -2.38 6.45
C ARG A 19 12.01 -0.90 6.39
N ALA A 20 11.76 -0.30 7.56
CA ALA A 20 11.32 1.10 7.72
C ALA A 20 9.92 1.40 7.14
N THR A 21 9.08 0.39 6.94
CA THR A 21 7.68 0.56 6.54
C THR A 21 6.87 1.07 7.73
N GLN A 22 6.28 2.26 7.60
CA GLN A 22 5.43 2.81 8.66
C GLN A 22 3.98 2.38 8.42
N ILE A 23 3.43 1.60 9.35
CA ILE A 23 2.06 1.11 9.30
C ILE A 23 1.27 1.82 10.40
N LYS A 24 0.20 2.50 10.04
CA LYS A 24 -0.74 3.18 10.92
C LYS A 24 -2.07 2.44 10.86
N THR A 25 -2.65 2.10 12.00
CA THR A 25 -3.98 1.48 12.04
C THR A 25 -5.02 2.54 12.35
N LEU A 26 -6.09 2.60 11.54
CA LEU A 26 -7.21 3.52 11.74
C LEU A 26 -8.40 2.81 12.43
N THR A 27 -9.16 3.57 13.23
CA THR A 27 -10.26 3.09 14.08
C THR A 27 -11.42 2.46 13.33
N ASN A 28 -11.49 2.72 12.03
CA ASN A 28 -12.48 2.21 11.09
C ASN A 28 -11.98 1.03 10.23
N ALA A 29 -10.99 0.28 10.73
CA ALA A 29 -10.47 -0.99 10.19
C ALA A 29 -9.62 -0.92 8.92
N ALA A 30 -9.23 0.27 8.45
CA ALA A 30 -8.26 0.41 7.38
C ALA A 30 -6.85 0.68 7.95
N SER A 31 -5.90 -0.22 7.73
CA SER A 31 -4.49 0.08 7.99
C SER A 31 -3.92 0.94 6.86
N VAL A 32 -3.41 2.12 7.19
CA VAL A 32 -2.69 3.04 6.32
C VAL A 32 -1.20 2.74 6.38
N VAL A 33 -0.54 2.62 5.24
CA VAL A 33 0.88 2.25 5.17
C VAL A 33 1.61 3.29 4.34
N ARG A 34 2.72 3.80 4.86
CA ARG A 34 3.65 4.64 4.10
C ARG A 34 4.78 3.76 3.58
N ALA A 35 4.88 3.65 2.26
CA ALA A 35 5.94 2.88 1.62
C ALA A 35 7.31 3.55 1.88
N PRO A 36 8.33 2.81 2.35
CA PRO A 36 9.71 3.27 2.36
C PRO A 36 10.33 3.11 0.97
N THR A 37 11.66 3.23 0.89
CA THR A 37 12.54 3.32 -0.29
C THR A 37 12.25 2.41 -1.49
N SER A 38 11.51 1.30 -1.33
CA SER A 38 11.07 0.43 -2.43
C SER A 38 9.67 -0.16 -2.20
N TRP A 39 8.93 -0.43 -3.28
CA TRP A 39 7.61 -1.08 -3.23
C TRP A 39 7.69 -2.54 -2.80
N GLU A 40 8.76 -3.23 -3.18
CA GLU A 40 9.01 -4.62 -2.80
C GLU A 40 9.12 -4.76 -1.28
N ASP A 41 9.94 -3.92 -0.65
CA ASP A 41 10.14 -3.92 0.80
C ASP A 41 8.83 -3.63 1.55
N ALA A 42 8.05 -2.66 1.06
CA ALA A 42 6.76 -2.30 1.66
C ALA A 42 5.77 -3.46 1.65
N LEU A 43 5.65 -4.15 0.52
CA LEU A 43 4.71 -5.26 0.35
C LEU A 43 5.13 -6.50 1.14
N LEU A 44 6.43 -6.77 1.23
CA LEU A 44 6.98 -7.86 2.04
C LEU A 44 6.79 -7.59 3.54
N ASP A 45 7.03 -6.37 4.01
CA ASP A 45 6.79 -6.01 5.42
C ASP A 45 5.32 -6.14 5.80
N LEU A 46 4.40 -5.86 4.87
CA LEU A 46 2.97 -6.07 5.11
C LEU A 46 2.63 -7.55 5.23
N LEU A 47 3.22 -8.42 4.41
CA LEU A 47 3.03 -9.86 4.54
C LEU A 47 3.62 -10.38 5.86
N ASP A 48 4.82 -9.92 6.24
CA ASP A 48 5.44 -10.33 7.49
C ASP A 48 4.59 -9.94 8.71
N ASN A 49 3.98 -8.75 8.70
CA ASN A 49 3.09 -8.33 9.78
C ASN A 49 1.74 -9.05 9.75
N LEU A 50 1.22 -9.40 8.56
CA LEU A 50 0.01 -10.21 8.41
C LEU A 50 0.24 -11.63 8.96
N ASP A 51 1.37 -12.25 8.63
CA ASP A 51 1.73 -13.60 9.06
C ASP A 51 2.02 -13.67 10.56
N LYS A 52 2.56 -12.59 11.15
CA LYS A 52 2.74 -12.43 12.60
C LYS A 52 1.43 -12.15 13.35
N GLY A 53 0.34 -11.82 12.64
CA GLY A 53 -0.94 -11.43 13.24
C GLY A 53 -0.96 -10.02 13.83
N ASN A 54 0.02 -9.17 13.49
CA ASN A 54 0.10 -7.79 13.96
C ASN A 54 -0.90 -6.88 13.24
N ILE A 55 -1.22 -7.23 12.00
CA ILE A 55 -2.23 -6.55 11.17
C ILE A 55 -3.11 -7.60 10.51
N GLN A 56 -4.32 -7.20 10.13
CA GLN A 56 -5.24 -8.07 9.40
C GLN A 56 -5.96 -7.26 8.33
N PHE A 57 -5.95 -7.74 7.09
CA PHE A 57 -6.69 -7.15 5.97
C PHE A 57 -6.93 -8.18 4.87
N ASP A 58 -8.04 -8.03 4.14
CA ASP A 58 -8.37 -8.88 2.99
C ASP A 58 -8.05 -8.20 1.64
N ARG A 59 -7.91 -6.86 1.64
CA ARG A 59 -7.68 -6.06 0.44
C ARG A 59 -6.61 -5.00 0.67
N LEU A 60 -5.74 -4.85 -0.33
CA LEU A 60 -4.75 -3.80 -0.39
C LEU A 60 -5.13 -2.81 -1.50
N VAL A 61 -5.32 -1.54 -1.14
CA VAL A 61 -5.48 -0.43 -2.08
C VAL A 61 -4.19 0.37 -2.08
N ILE A 62 -3.62 0.58 -3.25
CA ILE A 62 -2.43 1.43 -3.46
C ILE A 62 -2.88 2.70 -4.15
N GLU A 63 -2.71 3.84 -3.49
CA GLU A 63 -2.93 5.14 -4.09
C GLU A 63 -1.61 5.63 -4.72
N CYS A 64 -1.67 5.95 -6.00
CA CYS A 64 -0.60 6.64 -6.72
C CYS A 64 -1.00 8.11 -6.86
N THR A 65 -0.36 9.02 -6.13
CA THR A 65 -0.70 10.44 -6.22
C THR A 65 -0.25 11.05 -7.56
N GLY A 66 -1.11 11.86 -8.18
CA GLY A 66 -0.75 12.74 -9.29
C GLY A 66 -0.31 12.01 -10.56
N MET A 67 0.94 12.25 -10.98
CA MET A 67 1.56 11.73 -12.22
C MET A 67 2.40 10.46 -11.99
N ALA A 68 2.26 9.81 -10.83
CA ALA A 68 2.99 8.58 -10.54
C ALA A 68 2.59 7.48 -11.55
N ASP A 69 3.57 6.96 -12.27
CA ASP A 69 3.38 5.84 -13.19
C ASP A 69 3.04 4.57 -12.38
N PRO A 70 1.89 3.92 -12.60
CA PRO A 70 1.56 2.67 -11.93
C PRO A 70 2.42 1.50 -12.44
N GLY A 71 3.10 1.63 -13.59
CA GLY A 71 3.89 0.58 -14.23
C GLY A 71 4.89 -0.11 -13.31
N PRO A 72 5.81 0.62 -12.63
CA PRO A 72 6.76 0.05 -11.68
C PRO A 72 6.10 -0.73 -10.54
N ILE A 73 4.96 -0.24 -10.03
CA ILE A 73 4.22 -0.89 -8.94
C ILE A 73 3.64 -2.21 -9.42
N ILE A 74 3.01 -2.20 -10.61
CA ILE A 74 2.47 -3.39 -11.24
C ILE A 74 3.57 -4.42 -11.46
N GLN A 75 4.74 -4.01 -11.95
CA GLN A 75 5.87 -4.91 -12.18
C GLN A 75 6.30 -5.64 -10.91
N THR A 76 6.30 -4.97 -9.75
CA THR A 76 6.63 -5.59 -8.46
C THR A 76 5.75 -6.81 -8.14
N PHE A 77 4.46 -6.76 -8.51
CA PHE A 77 3.54 -7.89 -8.30
C PHE A 77 3.82 -9.10 -9.21
N PHE A 78 4.63 -8.94 -10.25
CA PHE A 78 4.98 -10.00 -11.20
C PHE A 78 6.46 -10.40 -11.17
N SER A 79 7.34 -9.57 -10.61
CA SER A 79 8.78 -9.81 -10.55
C SER A 79 9.21 -10.66 -9.35
N HIS A 80 8.45 -10.62 -8.26
CA HIS A 80 8.84 -11.25 -7.00
C HIS A 80 7.96 -12.45 -6.66
N GLU A 81 8.54 -13.66 -6.61
CA GLU A 81 7.82 -14.94 -6.48
C GLU A 81 6.85 -14.98 -5.28
N VAL A 82 7.29 -14.52 -4.11
CA VAL A 82 6.44 -14.45 -2.91
C VAL A 82 5.25 -13.52 -3.12
N LEU A 83 5.46 -12.35 -3.74
CA LEU A 83 4.39 -11.38 -3.97
C LEU A 83 3.37 -11.93 -4.99
N CYS A 84 3.84 -12.60 -6.05
CA CYS A 84 2.97 -13.27 -7.03
C CYS A 84 2.05 -14.33 -6.40
N GLN A 85 2.51 -15.03 -5.37
CA GLN A 85 1.73 -16.08 -4.70
C GLN A 85 0.79 -15.55 -3.63
N ARG A 86 1.17 -14.45 -2.98
CA ARG A 86 0.47 -13.92 -1.79
C ARG A 86 -0.48 -12.76 -2.11
N TYR A 87 -0.23 -12.02 -3.18
CA TYR A 87 -1.08 -10.93 -3.65
C TYR A 87 -1.67 -11.26 -5.01
N LEU A 88 -2.90 -10.80 -5.23
CA LEU A 88 -3.56 -10.83 -6.53
C LEU A 88 -3.90 -9.39 -6.94
N LEU A 89 -3.35 -8.94 -8.07
CA LEU A 89 -3.71 -7.65 -8.65
C LEU A 89 -5.11 -7.75 -9.29
N ASP A 90 -6.11 -7.18 -8.62
CA ASP A 90 -7.51 -7.16 -9.09
C ASP A 90 -7.69 -6.19 -10.28
N GLY A 91 -7.10 -4.99 -10.19
CA GLY A 91 -7.14 -4.02 -11.27
C GLY A 91 -6.47 -2.69 -10.94
N VAL A 92 -6.37 -1.84 -11.96
CA VAL A 92 -5.87 -0.47 -11.87
C VAL A 92 -7.04 0.48 -12.10
N ILE A 93 -7.29 1.37 -11.13
CA ILE A 93 -8.38 2.35 -11.19
C ILE A 93 -7.78 3.72 -11.41
N ALA A 94 -8.19 4.41 -12.48
CA ALA A 94 -7.80 5.78 -12.76
C ALA A 94 -8.99 6.72 -12.55
N LEU A 95 -8.80 7.78 -11.76
CA LEU A 95 -9.78 8.85 -11.60
C LEU A 95 -9.40 10.00 -12.55
N VAL A 96 -10.33 10.36 -13.45
CA VAL A 96 -10.14 11.47 -14.40
C VAL A 96 -11.15 12.57 -14.09
N ASP A 97 -10.65 13.79 -13.86
CA ASP A 97 -11.50 14.97 -13.72
C ASP A 97 -11.82 15.57 -15.09
N ALA A 98 -13.06 15.41 -15.53
CA ALA A 98 -13.56 15.95 -16.78
C ALA A 98 -13.56 17.49 -16.84
N GLY A 99 -13.54 18.19 -15.70
CA GLY A 99 -13.46 19.66 -15.66
C GLY A 99 -12.06 20.19 -15.99
N THR A 100 -11.03 19.41 -15.65
CA THR A 100 -9.62 19.76 -15.84
C THR A 100 -9.04 19.19 -17.14
N CYS A 101 -9.57 18.06 -17.63
CA CYS A 101 -9.25 17.52 -18.96
C CYS A 101 -9.93 18.32 -20.08
N ARG A 102 -9.22 19.30 -20.64
CA ARG A 102 -9.54 19.94 -21.93
C ARG A 102 -8.64 19.44 -23.04
#